data_AF-A0A923GG81-F1
#
_entry.id   AF-A0A923GG81-F1
#
_cell.length_a   1.000
_cell.length_b   1.000
_cell.length_c   1.000
_cell.angle_alpha   90.00
_cell.angle_beta   90.00
_cell.angle_gamma   90.00
#
_symmetry.space_group_name_H-M   'P 1'
#
loop_
_entity.id
_entity.type
_entity.pdbx_description
1 polymer ?
#
loop_
_entity_poly.entity_id
_entity_poly.type
_entity_poly.pdbx_seq_one_letter_code
_entity_poly.pdbx_strand_id
1 'polypeptide(L)'
;MTDNNQTTPGKTCFYQGEEHKQPLFQVCAGIPCQDARDQASELLGCVRDLTLTAVMDNDPQLIWAAHYLSALAKALLDDAELGMPH
;
A
#
# COMPACT_ATOMS: atom_id res chain seq x y z
N MET A 1 25.23 11.33 -16.49
CA MET A 1 23.77 11.09 -16.45
C MET A 1 23.50 10.48 -15.10
N THR A 2 23.06 11.27 -14.13
CA THR A 2 22.64 10.74 -12.83
C THR A 2 21.34 10.01 -13.07
N ASP A 3 21.42 8.68 -13.03
CA ASP A 3 20.27 7.80 -12.95
C ASP A 3 19.59 8.12 -11.61
N ASN A 4 18.65 9.06 -11.62
CA ASN A 4 17.81 9.38 -10.46
C ASN A 4 16.79 8.25 -10.34
N ASN A 5 17.27 7.03 -10.06
CA ASN A 5 16.42 5.89 -9.79
C ASN A 5 15.88 6.07 -8.38
N GLN A 6 14.82 6.88 -8.27
CA GLN A 6 14.06 7.03 -7.04
C GLN A 6 13.52 5.65 -6.71
N THR A 7 13.99 5.06 -5.60
CA THR A 7 13.57 3.74 -5.17
C THR A 7 12.98 3.78 -3.78
N THR A 8 12.06 2.86 -3.51
CA THR A 8 11.51 2.59 -2.19
C THR A 8 12.65 2.38 -1.18
N PRO A 9 12.69 3.14 -0.06
CA PRO A 9 13.68 2.95 0.99
C PRO A 9 13.37 1.73 1.87
N GLY A 10 12.15 1.16 1.79
CA GLY A 10 11.70 0.04 2.61
C GLY A 10 11.66 0.37 4.09
N LYS A 11 11.17 1.54 4.45
CA LYS A 11 11.05 2.04 5.82
C LYS A 11 9.62 2.05 6.33
N THR A 12 8.65 2.10 5.43
CA THR A 12 7.23 2.11 5.79
C THR A 12 6.74 0.71 6.14
N CYS A 13 6.17 0.60 7.33
CA CYS A 13 5.60 -0.64 7.86
C CYS A 13 4.08 -0.60 7.80
N PHE A 14 3.49 -1.77 7.57
CA PHE A 14 2.05 -1.98 7.67
C PHE A 14 1.72 -2.65 9.02
N TYR A 15 0.70 -2.12 9.71
CA TYR A 15 0.30 -2.56 11.05
C TYR A 15 -1.16 -3.06 11.06
N GLN A 16 -1.43 -4.09 11.86
CA GLN A 16 -2.77 -4.62 12.08
C GLN A 16 -3.04 -4.79 13.58
N GLY A 17 -4.06 -4.10 14.09
CA GLY A 17 -4.54 -4.23 15.47
C GLY A 17 -3.85 -3.28 16.46
N GLU A 18 -4.62 -2.75 17.41
CA GLU A 18 -4.16 -1.79 18.43
C GLU A 18 -3.14 -2.41 19.42
N GLU A 19 -3.08 -3.73 19.53
CA GLU A 19 -2.17 -4.43 20.47
C GLU A 19 -0.82 -4.84 19.86
N HIS A 20 -0.69 -4.87 18.54
CA HIS A 20 0.52 -5.36 17.88
C HIS A 20 1.49 -4.22 17.57
N LYS A 21 2.45 -4.01 18.48
CA LYS A 21 3.49 -2.97 18.34
C LYS A 21 4.59 -3.31 17.33
N GLN A 22 4.69 -4.56 16.89
CA GLN A 22 5.75 -5.00 15.98
C GLN A 22 5.22 -5.12 14.54
N PRO A 23 5.91 -4.51 13.56
CA PRO A 23 5.50 -4.59 12.16
C PRO A 23 5.75 -6.01 11.62
N LEU A 24 4.71 -6.62 11.04
CA LEU A 24 4.83 -7.93 10.39
C LEU A 24 5.17 -7.80 8.90
N PHE A 25 4.77 -6.69 8.28
CA PHE A 25 4.98 -6.43 6.86
C PHE A 25 5.60 -5.04 6.68
N GLN A 26 6.53 -4.95 5.74
CA GLN A 26 7.24 -3.73 5.37
C GLN A 26 7.39 -3.69 3.84
N VAL A 27 7.44 -2.49 3.28
CA VAL A 27 7.70 -2.30 1.85
C VAL A 27 9.11 -2.79 1.51
N CYS A 28 9.26 -3.51 0.39
CA CYS A 28 10.58 -3.94 -0.07
C CYS A 28 11.39 -2.73 -0.56
N ALA A 29 12.65 -2.64 -0.14
CA ALA A 29 13.56 -1.59 -0.59
C ALA A 29 14.11 -1.85 -2.00
N GLY A 30 14.50 -0.79 -2.71
CA GLY A 30 15.17 -0.86 -4.01
C GLY A 30 14.24 -1.05 -5.20
N ILE A 31 12.92 -0.96 -5.00
CA ILE A 31 11.93 -0.99 -6.08
C ILE A 31 11.77 0.43 -6.64
N PRO A 32 11.72 0.64 -7.96
CA PRO A 32 11.44 1.96 -8.52
C PRO A 32 10.17 2.56 -7.92
N CYS A 33 10.24 3.82 -7.47
CA CYS A 33 9.10 4.50 -6.85
C CYS A 33 7.90 4.60 -7.80
N GLN A 34 8.13 4.62 -9.10
CA GLN A 34 7.07 4.58 -10.11
C GLN A 34 6.34 3.23 -10.07
N ASP A 35 7.06 2.11 -10.16
CA ASP A 35 6.48 0.77 -10.05
C ASP A 35 5.71 0.57 -8.74
N ALA A 36 6.25 1.09 -7.63
CA ALA A 36 5.57 1.07 -6.33
C ALA A 36 4.24 1.84 -6.35
N ARG A 37 4.19 3.00 -7.03
CA ARG A 37 2.97 3.81 -7.19
C ARG A 37 1.97 3.16 -8.14
N ASP A 38 2.42 2.57 -9.23
CA ASP A 38 1.57 1.83 -10.16
C ASP A 38 0.93 0.63 -9.45
N GLN A 39 1.72 -0.14 -8.68
CA GLN A 39 1.21 -1.24 -7.86
C GLN A 39 0.18 -0.76 -6.82
N ALA A 40 0.41 0.40 -6.18
CA ALA A 40 -0.56 0.99 -5.26
C ALA A 40 -1.86 1.40 -5.97
N SER A 41 -1.77 1.91 -7.20
CA SER A 41 -2.94 2.26 -8.02
C SER A 41 -3.81 1.04 -8.32
N GLU A 42 -3.19 -0.07 -8.74
CA GLU A 42 -3.88 -1.34 -8.98
C GLU A 42 -4.60 -1.84 -7.71
N LEU A 43 -3.92 -1.77 -6.55
CA LEU A 43 -4.52 -2.13 -5.26
C LEU A 43 -5.75 -1.27 -4.94
N LEU A 44 -5.67 0.05 -5.16
CA LEU A 44 -6.81 0.96 -4.95
C LEU A 44 -7.96 0.71 -5.93
N GLY A 45 -7.65 0.26 -7.15
CA GLY A 45 -8.65 -0.27 -8.09
C GLY A 45 -9.42 -1.45 -7.49
N CYS A 46 -8.71 -2.45 -6.96
CA CYS A 46 -9.33 -3.59 -6.27
C CYS A 46 -10.15 -3.15 -5.05
N VAL A 47 -9.63 -2.22 -4.23
CA VAL A 47 -10.36 -1.67 -3.07
C VAL A 47 -11.71 -1.10 -3.48
N ARG A 48 -11.75 -0.33 -4.57
CA ARG A 48 -12.99 0.27 -5.09
C ARG A 48 -14.00 -0.81 -5.47
N ASP A 49 -13.57 -1.83 -6.21
CA ASP A 49 -14.46 -2.89 -6.69
C ASP A 49 -14.96 -3.78 -5.52
N LEU A 50 -14.08 -4.10 -4.56
CA LEU A 50 -14.43 -4.83 -3.36
C LEU A 50 -15.43 -4.05 -2.50
N THR A 51 -15.19 -2.75 -2.31
CA THR A 51 -16.07 -1.88 -1.51
C THR A 51 -17.45 -1.76 -2.16
N LEU A 52 -17.51 -1.58 -3.48
CA LEU A 52 -18.78 -1.54 -4.22
C LEU A 52 -19.54 -2.86 -4.07
N THR A 53 -18.85 -3.99 -4.28
CA THR A 53 -19.46 -5.33 -4.16
C THR A 53 -19.94 -5.60 -2.74
N ALA A 54 -19.14 -5.23 -1.73
CA ALA A 54 -19.48 -5.40 -0.33
C ALA A 54 -20.74 -4.63 0.07
N VAL A 55 -20.91 -3.41 -0.44
CA VAL A 55 -22.12 -2.60 -0.20
C VAL A 55 -23.33 -3.20 -0.90
N MET A 56 -23.15 -3.73 -2.12
CA MET A 56 -24.24 -4.34 -2.90
C MET A 56 -24.72 -5.67 -2.30
N ASP A 57 -23.81 -6.51 -1.83
CA ASP A 57 -24.11 -7.85 -1.30
C ASP A 57 -24.23 -7.88 0.23
N ASN A 58 -23.96 -6.75 0.90
CA ASN A 58 -23.86 -6.63 2.35
C ASN A 58 -22.87 -7.62 2.97
N ASP A 59 -21.74 -7.83 2.28
CA ASP A 59 -20.69 -8.76 2.69
C ASP A 59 -19.60 -8.03 3.51
N PRO A 60 -19.55 -8.23 4.84
CA PRO A 60 -18.59 -7.54 5.68
C PRO A 60 -17.15 -8.04 5.46
N GLN A 61 -16.95 -9.25 4.94
CA GLN A 61 -15.61 -9.80 4.70
C GLN A 61 -14.92 -9.04 3.56
N LEU A 62 -15.67 -8.66 2.52
CA LEU A 62 -15.17 -7.81 1.44
C LEU A 62 -14.79 -6.40 1.91
N ILE A 63 -15.51 -5.82 2.88
CA ILE A 63 -15.10 -4.55 3.52
C ILE A 63 -13.75 -4.70 4.24
N TRP A 64 -13.57 -5.77 5.02
CA TRP A 64 -12.29 -6.01 5.69
C TRP A 64 -11.16 -6.22 4.69
N ALA A 65 -11.38 -6.97 3.61
CA ALA A 65 -10.41 -7.15 2.54
C ALA A 65 -10.02 -5.80 1.90
N ALA A 66 -11.01 -4.97 1.56
CA ALA A 66 -10.78 -3.63 1.01
C ALA A 66 -10.00 -2.74 2.00
N HIS A 67 -10.29 -2.81 3.29
CA HIS A 67 -9.55 -2.10 4.33
C HIS A 67 -8.07 -2.52 4.38
N TYR A 68 -7.77 -3.83 4.34
CA TYR A 68 -6.40 -4.33 4.31
C TYR A 68 -5.63 -3.89 3.05
N LEU A 69 -6.24 -4.02 1.88
CA LEU A 69 -5.62 -3.60 0.62
C LEU A 69 -5.38 -2.08 0.59
N SER A 70 -6.29 -1.29 1.14
CA SER A 70 -6.11 0.17 1.26
C SER A 70 -4.90 0.53 2.09
N ALA A 71 -4.70 -0.16 3.21
CA ALA A 71 -3.58 0.09 4.10
C ALA A 71 -2.23 -0.34 3.49
N LEU A 72 -2.21 -1.44 2.71
CA LEU A 72 -1.03 -1.84 1.93
C LEU A 72 -0.71 -0.81 0.84
N ALA A 73 -1.71 -0.36 0.08
CA ALA A 73 -1.52 0.66 -0.95
C ALA A 73 -0.99 1.97 -0.36
N LYS A 74 -1.52 2.38 0.80
CA LYS A 74 -1.02 3.54 1.54
C LYS A 74 0.44 3.37 1.95
N ALA A 75 0.81 2.22 2.53
CA ALA A 75 2.18 1.96 2.95
C ALA A 75 3.17 2.03 1.76
N LEU A 76 2.78 1.51 0.60
CA LEU A 76 3.53 1.61 -0.66
C LEU A 76 3.71 3.06 -1.11
N LEU A 77 2.64 3.87 -1.10
CA LEU A 77 2.70 5.29 -1.47
C LEU A 77 3.60 6.08 -0.52
N ASP A 78 3.40 5.92 0.79
CA ASP A 78 4.19 6.60 1.82
C ASP A 78 5.69 6.26 1.68
N ASP A 79 6.03 4.98 1.43
CA ASP A 79 7.44 4.58 1.20
C ASP A 79 8.00 5.16 -0.11
N ALA A 80 7.21 5.12 -1.19
CA ALA A 80 7.62 5.70 -2.46
C ALA A 80 7.88 7.20 -2.35
N GLU A 81 7.07 7.94 -1.58
CA GLU A 81 7.29 9.36 -1.28
C GLU A 81 8.58 9.60 -0.49
N LEU A 82 8.90 8.75 0.50
CA LEU A 82 10.17 8.81 1.23
C LEU A 82 11.39 8.59 0.32
N GLY A 83 11.22 7.84 -0.78
CA GLY A 83 12.25 7.61 -1.79
C GLY A 83 12.47 8.78 -2.76
N MET A 84 11.65 9.84 -2.70
CA MET A 84 11.75 10.98 -3.59
C MET A 84 12.54 12.15 -2.98
N PRO A 85 13.51 12.74 -3.70
CA PRO A 85 14.17 13.98 -3.30
C PRO A 85 13.18 15.15 -3.29
N HIS A 86 13.31 16.02 -2.29
CA HIS A 86 12.54 17.26 -2.13
C HIS A 86 13.30 18.45 -2.74
#